data_AF-A0A659XY05-F1
#
_entry.id   AF-A0A659XY05-F1
#
_cell.length_a   1.000
_cell.length_b   1.000
_cell.length_c   1.000
_cell.angle_alpha   90.00
_cell.angle_beta   90.00
_cell.angle_gamma   90.00
#
_symmetry.space_group_name_H-M   'P 1'
#
loop_
_entity.id
_entity.type
_entity.pdbx_description
1 polymer ?
#
loop_
_entity_poly.entity_id
_entity_poly.type
_entity_poly.pdbx_seq_one_letter_code
_entity_poly.pdbx_strand_id
1 'polypeptide(L)' 'SKLYFAEGLTRHLREVSSAKGLGGGAKVYFKREDLNHTGSHKINNCLGQILLAKRMGKKRIIAETGAGQHGVASA' A
#
# COMPACT_ATOMS: atom_id res chain seq x y z
N SER A 1 -1.67 -5.36 -6.52
CA SER A 1 -1.15 -4.11 -7.12
C SER A 1 0.04 -4.36 -8.05
N LYS A 2 0.25 -3.53 -9.08
CA LYS A 2 1.40 -3.61 -10.01
C LYS A 2 2.64 -2.94 -9.39
N LEU A 3 3.84 -3.30 -9.85
CA LEU A 3 5.07 -2.56 -9.53
C LEU A 3 5.23 -1.41 -10.52
N TYR A 4 5.37 -0.19 -10.02
CA TYR A 4 5.57 1.01 -10.82
C TYR A 4 7.02 1.47 -10.73
N PHE A 5 7.71 1.59 -11.86
CA PHE A 5 9.08 2.08 -11.90
C PHE A 5 9.13 3.60 -11.68
N ALA A 6 9.83 4.04 -10.65
CA ALA A 6 9.94 5.46 -10.30
C ALA A 6 11.17 6.07 -10.98
N GLU A 7 11.01 6.46 -12.25
CA GLU A 7 12.12 6.96 -13.07
C GLU A 7 12.76 8.23 -12.48
N GLY A 8 11.94 9.22 -12.12
CA GLY A 8 12.43 10.49 -11.56
C GLY A 8 13.23 10.31 -10.28
N LEU A 9 12.75 9.48 -9.35
CA LEU A 9 13.45 9.18 -8.10
C LEU A 9 14.72 8.36 -8.34
N THR A 10 14.67 7.40 -9.26
CA THR A 10 15.85 6.62 -9.68
C THR A 10 16.93 7.52 -10.26
N ARG A 11 16.54 8.50 -11.10
CA ARG A 11 17.46 9.47 -11.69
C ARG A 11 18.09 10.36 -10.60
N HIS A 12 17.27 10.93 -9.74
CA HIS A 12 17.74 11.76 -8.63
C HIS A 12 18.75 11.03 -7.73
N LEU A 13 18.48 9.78 -7.36
CA LEU A 13 19.42 9.00 -6.54
C LEU A 13 20.76 8.74 -7.23
N ARG A 14 20.76 8.56 -8.55
CA ARG A 14 22.00 8.40 -9.34
C ARG A 14 22.78 9.71 -9.46
N GLU A 15 22.08 10.83 -9.63
CA GLU A 15 22.70 12.17 -9.62
C GLU A 15 23.37 12.46 -8.28
N VAL A 16 22.66 12.20 -7.17
CA VAL A 16 23.21 12.37 -5.81
C VAL A 16 24.40 11.44 -5.56
N SER A 17 24.34 10.19 -6.01
CA SER A 17 25.46 9.25 -5.92
C SER A 17 26.69 9.79 -6.67
N SER A 18 26.48 10.24 -7.91
CA SER A 18 27.55 10.76 -8.77
C SER A 18 28.19 12.02 -8.18
N ALA A 19 27.39 12.93 -7.63
CA ALA A 19 27.88 14.14 -6.95
C ALA A 19 28.75 13.85 -5.72
N LYS A 20 28.62 12.65 -5.12
CA LYS A 20 29.46 12.17 -4.01
C LYS A 20 30.71 11.40 -4.47
N GLY A 21 30.99 11.37 -5.78
CA GLY A 21 32.08 10.59 -6.35
C GLY A 21 31.83 9.08 -6.33
N LEU A 22 30.58 8.64 -6.11
CA LEU A 22 30.20 7.23 -6.06
C LEU A 22 29.54 6.82 -7.39
N GLY A 23 29.99 5.72 -7.99
CA GLY A 23 29.40 5.18 -9.21
C GLY A 23 28.08 4.46 -8.97
N GLY A 24 27.04 4.78 -9.76
CA GLY A 24 25.77 4.03 -9.79
C GLY A 24 24.62 4.69 -9.03
N GLY A 25 23.70 3.86 -8.52
CA GLY A 25 22.51 4.28 -7.78
C GLY A 25 21.35 3.28 -7.91
N ALA A 26 20.49 3.21 -6.89
CA ALA A 26 19.40 2.23 -6.81
C ALA A 26 18.33 2.43 -7.90
N LYS A 27 17.76 1.33 -8.39
CA LYS A 27 16.49 1.36 -9.14
C LYS A 27 15.33 1.34 -8.16
N VAL A 28 14.40 2.27 -8.28
CA VAL A 28 13.27 2.40 -7.35
C VAL A 28 11.98 1.96 -8.00
N TYR A 29 11.24 1.10 -7.30
CA TYR A 29 9.92 0.62 -7.71
C TYR A 29 8.93 0.77 -6.55
N PHE A 30 7.70 1.21 -6.85
CA PHE A 30 6.62 1.28 -5.89
C PHE A 30 5.62 0.15 -6.11
N LYS A 31 5.31 -0.60 -5.06
CA LYS A 31 4.13 -1.47 -5.01
C LYS A 31 2.94 -0.59 -4.63
N ARG A 32 2.17 -0.17 -5.65
CA ARG A 32 1.11 0.83 -5.52
C ARG A 32 -0.15 0.29 -4.86
N GLU A 33 -0.12 0.04 -3.55
CA GLU A 33 -1.28 -0.36 -2.73
C GLU A 33 -2.29 0.77 -2.52
N ASP A 34 -1.88 2.01 -2.78
CA ASP A 34 -2.76 3.18 -2.83
C ASP A 34 -3.80 3.11 -3.95
N LEU A 35 -3.54 2.30 -4.99
CA LEU A 35 -4.49 2.08 -6.09
C LEU A 35 -5.60 1.09 -5.73
N ASN A 36 -5.60 0.50 -4.54
CA ASN A 36 -6.73 -0.30 -4.08
C ASN A 36 -7.97 0.60 -3.94
N HIS A 37 -9.17 0.04 -4.09
CA HIS A 37 -10.42 0.84 -4.11
C HIS A 37 -10.64 1.67 -2.83
N THR A 38 -10.08 1.22 -1.70
CA THR A 38 -10.12 1.92 -0.41
C THR A 38 -8.89 2.78 -0.13
N GLY A 39 -8.02 2.95 -1.13
CA GLY A 39 -6.82 3.78 -1.06
C GLY A 39 -5.66 3.20 -0.25
N SER A 40 -5.74 1.94 0.20
CA SER A 40 -4.65 1.31 0.95
C SER A 40 -4.67 -0.22 0.93
N HIS A 41 -3.60 -0.85 1.41
CA HIS A 41 -3.49 -2.31 1.53
C HIS A 41 -4.42 -2.92 2.60
N LYS A 42 -5.06 -2.10 3.44
CA LYS A 42 -5.88 -2.59 4.57
C LYS A 42 -7.11 -3.38 4.12
N ILE A 43 -7.57 -3.19 2.88
CA ILE A 43 -8.65 -3.98 2.28
C ILE A 43 -8.31 -5.47 2.15
N ASN A 44 -7.04 -5.80 1.93
CA ASN A 44 -6.63 -7.19 1.72
C ASN A 44 -6.92 -8.06 2.95
N ASN A 45 -6.68 -7.52 4.15
CA ASN A 45 -6.99 -8.21 5.40
C ASN A 45 -8.49 -8.13 5.73
N CYS A 46 -9.11 -6.96 5.51
CA CYS A 46 -10.52 -6.76 5.85
C CYS A 46 -11.44 -7.70 5.05
N LEU A 47 -11.15 -7.95 3.77
CA LEU A 47 -11.92 -8.87 2.95
C LEU A 47 -11.98 -10.28 3.57
N GLY A 48 -10.85 -10.79 4.05
CA GLY A 48 -10.77 -12.09 4.72
C GLY A 48 -11.59 -12.12 6.02
N GLN A 49 -11.50 -11.07 6.82
CA GLN A 49 -12.26 -10.93 8.06
C GLN A 49 -13.77 -10.88 7.82
N ILE A 50 -14.23 -10.12 6.82
CA ILE A 50 -15.67 -10.03 6.48
C ILE A 50 -16.20 -11.35 5.92
N LEU A 51 -15.44 -12.03 5.06
CA LEU A 51 -15.84 -13.34 4.54
C LEU A 51 -15.95 -14.38 5.67
N LEU A 52 -15.02 -14.36 6.64
CA LEU A 52 -15.10 -15.21 7.82
C LEU A 52 -16.33 -14.88 8.69
N ALA A 53 -16.56 -13.60 8.99
CA ALA A 53 -17.71 -13.16 9.78
C ALA A 53 -19.05 -13.58 9.11
N LYS A 54 -19.14 -13.47 7.78
CA LYS A 54 -20.27 -13.96 6.99
C LYS A 54 -20.45 -15.47 7.15
N ARG A 55 -19.38 -16.25 7.08
CA ARG A 55 -19.42 -17.72 7.28
C ARG A 55 -19.81 -18.10 8.72
N MET A 56 -19.46 -17.28 9.70
CA MET A 56 -19.87 -17.43 11.10
C MET A 56 -21.32 -16.98 11.36
N GLY A 57 -22.07 -16.56 10.33
CA GLY A 57 -23.45 -16.10 10.45
C GLY A 57 -23.60 -14.75 11.17
N LYS A 58 -22.53 -13.96 11.28
CA LYS A 58 -22.58 -12.65 11.93
C LYS A 58 -23.27 -11.65 11.01
N LYS A 59 -24.25 -10.92 11.56
CA LYS A 59 -25.02 -9.89 10.86
C LYS A 59 -24.49 -8.47 11.07
N ARG A 60 -23.53 -8.31 11.99
CA ARG A 60 -22.93 -7.02 12.34
C ARG A 60 -21.44 -7.20 12.63
N ILE A 61 -20.65 -6.26 12.14
CA ILE A 61 -19.22 -6.15 12.39
C ILE A 61 -18.98 -4.75 12.98
N ILE A 62 -18.04 -4.65 13.91
CA ILE A 62 -17.60 -3.38 14.50
C ILE A 62 -16.10 -3.31 14.27
N ALA A 63 -15.63 -2.21 13.71
CA ALA A 63 -14.22 -1.95 13.49
C ALA A 63 -13.83 -0.65 14.21
N GLU A 64 -12.77 -0.70 15.01
CA GLU A 64 -12.14 0.50 15.56
C GLU A 64 -11.30 1.17 14.47
N THR A 65 -11.25 2.50 14.44
CA THR A 65 -10.38 3.21 13.50
C THR A 65 -9.80 4.47 14.14
N GLY A 66 -8.51 4.68 13.92
CA GLY A 66 -7.83 5.95 14.20
C GLY A 66 -7.93 6.87 12.97
N ALA A 67 -6.91 6.85 12.11
CA ALA A 67 -6.84 7.68 10.90
C ALA A 67 -7.90 7.40 9.80
N GLY A 68 -8.86 6.49 10.03
CA GLY A 68 -9.98 6.24 9.12
C GLY A 68 -9.80 5.09 8.14
N GLN A 69 -8.58 4.78 7.67
CA GLN A 69 -8.38 3.82 6.57
C GLN A 69 -8.83 2.37 6.87
N HIS A 70 -8.76 1.92 8.14
CA HIS A 70 -9.26 0.59 8.50
C HIS A 70 -10.79 0.57 8.54
N GLY A 71 -11.42 1.65 9.04
CA GLY A 71 -12.86 1.84 8.97
C GLY A 71 -13.37 1.85 7.52
N VAL A 72 -12.71 2.61 6.63
CA VAL A 72 -13.05 2.65 5.18
C VAL A 72 -12.86 1.29 4.51
N ALA A 73 -11.87 0.50 4.93
CA ALA A 73 -11.68 -0.85 4.41
C ALA A 73 -12.74 -1.85 4.88
N SER A 74 -13.47 -1.54 5.97
CA SER A 74 -14.41 -2.44 6.64
C SER A 74 -15.88 -2.06 6.47
N ALA A 75 -16.14 -0.82 6.07
CA ALA A 75 -17.46 -0.28 5.75
C ALA A 75 -17.92 -0.71 4.36
#